data_AF-A0A512ITY8-F1
#
_entry.id   AF-A0A512ITY8-F1
#
_cell.length_a   1.000
_cell.length_b   1.000
_cell.length_c   1.000
_cell.angle_alpha   90.00
_cell.angle_beta   90.00
_cell.angle_gamma   90.00
#
_symmetry.space_group_name_H-M   'P 1'
#
loop_
_entity.id
_entity.type
_entity.pdbx_description
1 polymer ?
#
loop_
_entity_poly.entity_id
_entity_poly.type
_entity_poly.pdbx_seq_one_letter_code
_entity_poly.pdbx_strand_id
1 'polypeptide(L)'
;MNWSPITGALAGLALVALPSLAQAAPRDPSGVWLTEDGKARIRVEKCGAQSTNICGYAVWLKVPLNDEGKPRVDFRNPDPKKQARASLGHQMIMGLKPNSEGKYEGKIYNAENGKFYDVTIWSEAQGELSVRGCMLGFLCGSQTWEQKTDLAQGQLTGPTNGANGPRADAEWAPKPNPAVANAAGSPATTGTTKPAGAAKTSAPKAAPSRTAAPAPQADPDE
;
A
#
# COMPACT_ATOMS: atom_id res chain seq x y z
N MET A 1 63.03 23.24 60.66
CA MET A 1 62.96 23.64 59.24
C MET A 1 61.51 24.03 58.94
N ASN A 2 61.25 25.31 58.67
CA ASN A 2 59.94 25.82 58.26
C ASN A 2 59.78 25.67 56.75
N TRP A 3 58.65 25.11 56.30
CA TRP A 3 58.24 25.18 54.89
C TRP A 3 56.84 25.80 54.78
N SER A 4 56.77 26.92 54.07
CA SER A 4 55.53 27.55 53.62
C SER A 4 55.05 26.90 52.32
N PRO A 5 53.76 26.54 52.17
CA PRO A 5 53.18 26.23 50.87
C PRO A 5 52.74 27.51 50.15
N ILE A 6 53.20 27.65 48.90
CA ILE A 6 52.83 28.72 47.97
C ILE A 6 51.40 28.48 47.49
N THR A 7 50.55 29.49 47.69
CA THR A 7 49.17 29.56 47.21
C THR A 7 49.15 29.74 45.68
N GLY A 8 48.78 28.70 44.94
CA GLY A 8 48.51 28.78 43.50
C GLY A 8 47.00 28.83 43.24
N ALA A 9 46.46 30.02 42.96
CA ALA A 9 45.07 30.17 42.53
C ALA A 9 44.95 29.80 41.04
N LEU A 10 44.43 28.61 40.75
CA LEU A 10 44.01 28.21 39.41
C LEU A 10 42.63 28.82 39.11
N ALA A 11 42.58 29.87 38.29
CA ALA A 11 41.33 30.39 37.74
C ALA A 11 40.78 29.40 36.69
N GLY A 12 39.79 28.61 37.07
CA GLY A 12 39.11 27.65 36.20
C GLY A 12 38.21 28.34 35.17
N LEU A 13 38.54 28.18 33.88
CA LEU A 13 37.68 28.58 32.77
C LEU A 13 36.49 27.61 32.69
N ALA A 14 35.32 28.00 33.19
CA ALA A 14 34.11 27.19 33.10
C ALA A 14 33.55 27.26 31.66
N LEU A 15 33.75 26.20 30.87
CA LEU A 15 33.01 26.00 29.62
C LEU A 15 31.54 25.72 29.95
N VAL A 16 30.67 26.68 29.64
CA VAL A 16 29.22 26.48 29.67
C VAL A 16 28.84 25.67 28.44
N ALA A 17 28.57 24.37 28.62
CA ALA A 17 28.03 23.52 27.57
C ALA A 17 26.55 23.91 27.34
N LEU A 18 26.28 24.55 26.21
CA LEU A 18 24.90 24.79 25.75
C LEU A 18 24.30 23.44 25.30
N PRO A 19 23.13 23.03 25.80
CA PRO A 19 22.45 21.84 25.30
C PRO A 19 22.02 22.07 23.85
N SER A 20 22.55 21.25 22.93
CA SER A 20 22.06 21.21 21.56
C SER A 20 20.65 20.62 21.57
N LEU A 21 19.66 21.43 21.20
CA LEU A 21 18.32 20.93 20.87
C LEU A 21 18.43 20.13 19.57
N ALA A 22 18.61 18.82 19.68
CA ALA A 22 18.51 17.93 18.53
C ALA A 22 17.05 17.93 18.07
N GLN A 23 16.77 18.60 16.96
CA GLN A 23 15.48 18.47 16.27
C GLN A 23 15.38 17.02 15.78
N ALA A 24 14.42 16.27 16.31
CA ALA A 24 14.20 14.89 15.88
C ALA A 24 13.85 14.90 14.39
N ALA A 25 14.57 14.11 13.58
CA ALA A 25 14.24 13.97 12.17
C ALA A 25 12.83 13.37 12.02
N PRO A 26 12.06 13.75 10.99
CA PRO A 26 10.77 13.14 10.73
C PRO A 26 10.87 11.62 10.63
N ARG A 27 9.87 10.94 11.18
CA ARG A 27 9.83 9.47 11.19
C ARG A 27 9.56 8.92 9.79
N ASP A 28 9.92 7.65 9.55
CA ASP A 28 9.56 6.95 8.32
C ASP A 28 8.03 6.90 8.17
N PRO A 29 7.45 7.45 7.10
CA PRO A 29 5.99 7.50 6.91
C PRO A 29 5.39 6.15 6.46
N SER A 30 6.20 5.11 6.30
CA SER A 30 5.73 3.79 5.86
C SER A 30 4.76 3.17 6.88
N GLY A 31 3.62 2.65 6.42
CA GLY A 31 2.57 2.12 7.28
C GLY A 31 1.19 2.16 6.66
N VAL A 32 0.16 1.82 7.43
CA VAL A 32 -1.25 1.97 7.03
C VAL A 32 -1.87 3.10 7.84
N TRP A 33 -2.57 4.01 7.16
CA TRP A 33 -3.05 5.26 7.73
C TRP A 33 -4.53 5.47 7.42
N LEU A 34 -5.35 5.71 8.43
CA LEU A 34 -6.74 6.12 8.26
C LEU A 34 -6.77 7.62 7.92
N THR A 35 -7.46 7.98 6.84
CA THR A 35 -7.68 9.39 6.48
C THR A 35 -8.45 10.12 7.57
N GLU A 36 -8.25 11.43 7.71
CA GLU A 36 -8.90 12.25 8.75
C GLU A 36 -10.44 12.15 8.70
N ASP A 37 -11.01 12.03 7.50
CA ASP A 37 -12.46 11.85 7.30
C ASP A 37 -12.95 10.41 7.54
N GLY A 38 -12.05 9.49 7.87
CA GLY A 38 -12.34 8.10 8.20
C GLY A 38 -12.82 7.24 7.03
N LYS A 39 -12.68 7.70 5.78
CA LYS A 39 -13.23 7.00 4.61
C LYS A 39 -12.29 5.99 3.96
N ALA A 40 -10.99 6.12 4.15
CA ALA A 40 -10.02 5.22 3.52
C ALA A 40 -8.87 4.89 4.46
N ARG A 41 -8.30 3.68 4.31
CA ARG A 41 -6.96 3.39 4.83
C ARG A 41 -5.98 3.36 3.67
N ILE A 42 -4.91 4.15 3.81
CA ILE A 42 -3.86 4.30 2.81
C ILE A 42 -2.61 3.58 3.28
N ARG A 43 -2.15 2.58 2.52
CA ARG A 43 -0.83 2.00 2.74
C ARG A 43 0.20 2.89 2.10
N VAL A 44 1.15 3.39 2.86
CA VAL A 44 2.34 4.12 2.41
C VAL A 44 3.53 3.19 2.46
N GLU A 45 4.32 3.14 1.40
CA GLU A 45 5.49 2.27 1.28
C GLU A 45 6.57 2.90 0.40
N LYS A 46 7.82 2.46 0.57
CA LYS A 46 8.93 2.88 -0.29
C LYS A 46 8.71 2.39 -1.71
N CYS A 47 9.03 3.22 -2.69
CA CYS A 47 8.91 2.89 -4.10
C CYS A 47 10.00 3.56 -4.96
N GLY A 48 10.01 3.21 -6.25
CA GLY A 48 11.00 3.68 -7.22
C GLY A 48 12.31 2.88 -7.16
N ALA A 49 13.18 3.08 -8.15
CA ALA A 49 14.39 2.27 -8.34
C ALA A 49 15.39 2.32 -7.18
N GLN A 50 15.36 3.38 -6.37
CA GLN A 50 16.27 3.57 -5.24
C GLN A 50 15.57 3.37 -3.88
N SER A 51 14.27 3.04 -3.86
CA SER A 51 13.45 2.93 -2.64
C SER A 51 13.53 4.17 -1.72
N THR A 52 13.84 5.34 -2.28
CA THR A 52 13.90 6.62 -1.55
C THR A 52 12.57 7.36 -1.60
N ASN A 53 11.76 7.13 -2.63
CA ASN A 53 10.46 7.77 -2.77
C ASN A 53 9.42 7.01 -1.95
N ILE A 54 8.28 7.65 -1.68
CA ILE A 54 7.10 6.97 -1.12
C ILE A 54 5.95 6.96 -2.11
N CYS A 55 5.29 5.81 -2.19
CA CYS A 55 4.05 5.62 -2.91
C CYS A 55 2.98 5.21 -1.89
N GLY A 56 1.72 5.23 -2.33
CA GLY A 56 0.66 4.82 -1.43
C GLY A 56 -0.66 4.56 -2.11
N TYR A 57 -1.44 3.71 -1.47
CA TYR A 57 -2.52 2.96 -2.09
C TYR A 57 -3.73 2.88 -1.18
N ALA A 58 -4.94 3.03 -1.74
CA ALA A 58 -6.18 2.83 -0.99
C ALA A 58 -6.38 1.34 -0.71
N VAL A 59 -5.93 0.83 0.44
CA VAL A 59 -6.01 -0.59 0.79
C VAL A 59 -7.32 -0.95 1.50
N TRP A 60 -8.10 0.04 1.93
CA TRP A 60 -9.43 -0.15 2.46
C TRP A 60 -10.28 1.09 2.20
N LEU A 61 -11.57 0.89 1.96
CA LEU A 61 -12.57 1.95 1.82
C LEU A 61 -13.74 1.65 2.74
N LYS A 62 -14.27 2.67 3.42
CA LYS A 62 -15.47 2.56 4.25
C LYS A 62 -16.69 2.12 3.43
N VAL A 63 -16.76 2.59 2.18
CA VAL A 63 -17.81 2.23 1.22
C VAL A 63 -17.12 1.75 -0.08
N PRO A 64 -16.77 0.45 -0.18
CA PRO A 64 -16.04 -0.10 -1.31
C PRO A 64 -16.93 -0.44 -2.52
N LEU A 65 -18.24 -0.60 -2.30
CA LEU A 65 -19.23 -0.94 -3.32
C LEU A 65 -20.10 0.27 -3.67
N ASN A 66 -20.67 0.26 -4.86
CA ASN A 66 -21.73 1.20 -5.28
C ASN A 66 -23.12 0.65 -4.89
N ASP A 67 -24.17 1.39 -5.25
CA ASP A 67 -25.56 1.04 -4.93
C ASP A 67 -26.04 -0.27 -5.60
N GLU A 68 -25.35 -0.72 -6.66
CA GLU A 68 -25.59 -2.00 -7.32
C GLU A 68 -24.82 -3.17 -6.68
N GLY A 69 -24.10 -2.92 -5.57
CA GLY A 69 -23.25 -3.91 -4.92
C GLY A 69 -21.97 -4.25 -5.69
N LYS A 70 -21.60 -3.46 -6.70
CA LYS A 70 -20.38 -3.66 -7.50
C LYS A 70 -19.23 -2.82 -6.95
N PRO A 71 -17.96 -3.24 -7.13
CA PRO A 71 -16.81 -2.42 -6.76
C PRO A 71 -16.90 -1.03 -7.37
N ARG A 72 -16.64 0.00 -6.56
CA ARG A 72 -16.49 1.37 -7.08
C ARG A 72 -15.28 1.41 -8.00
N VAL A 73 -15.40 2.22 -9.06
CA VAL A 73 -14.33 2.45 -10.02
C VAL A 73 -13.96 3.93 -10.04
N ASP A 74 -12.77 4.23 -10.55
CA ASP A 74 -12.21 5.58 -10.64
C ASP A 74 -12.77 6.38 -11.82
N PHE A 75 -14.10 6.44 -11.96
CA PHE A 75 -14.78 7.01 -13.13
C PHE A 75 -14.46 8.50 -13.38
N ARG A 76 -13.90 9.22 -12.39
CA ARG A 76 -13.49 10.62 -12.50
C ARG A 76 -12.05 10.80 -12.97
N ASN A 77 -11.32 9.71 -13.24
CA ASN A 77 -9.94 9.82 -13.67
C ASN A 77 -9.83 10.60 -14.99
N PRO A 78 -8.92 11.60 -15.09
CA PRO A 78 -8.71 12.32 -16.33
C PRO A 78 -8.10 11.43 -17.44
N ASP A 79 -7.45 10.31 -17.10
CA ASP A 79 -7.03 9.29 -18.06
C ASP A 79 -8.17 8.27 -18.27
N PRO A 80 -8.76 8.20 -19.49
CA PRO A 80 -9.82 7.25 -19.80
C PRO A 80 -9.44 5.79 -19.53
N LYS A 81 -8.15 5.43 -19.66
CA LYS A 81 -7.67 4.06 -19.43
C LYS A 81 -7.72 3.68 -17.95
N LYS A 82 -7.77 4.66 -17.06
CA LYS A 82 -7.84 4.46 -15.61
C LYS A 82 -9.27 4.54 -15.08
N GLN A 83 -10.25 4.99 -15.86
CA GLN A 83 -11.63 5.19 -15.39
C GLN A 83 -12.34 3.91 -14.94
N ALA A 84 -11.96 2.76 -15.51
CA ALA A 84 -12.51 1.45 -15.16
C ALA A 84 -11.75 0.74 -14.01
N ARG A 85 -10.65 1.32 -13.50
CA ARG A 85 -9.88 0.69 -12.40
C ARG A 85 -10.68 0.74 -11.11
N ALA A 86 -10.58 -0.29 -10.29
CA ALA A 86 -11.21 -0.30 -8.98
C ALA A 86 -10.69 0.85 -8.10
N SER A 87 -11.59 1.52 -7.38
CA SER A 87 -11.25 2.53 -6.37
C SER A 87 -10.44 1.90 -5.23
N LEU A 88 -10.78 0.66 -4.85
CA LEU A 88 -9.99 -0.12 -3.91
C LEU A 88 -8.71 -0.62 -4.61
N GLY A 89 -7.57 -0.32 -4.01
CA GLY A 89 -6.25 -0.81 -4.40
C GLY A 89 -5.49 0.08 -5.38
N HIS A 90 -6.07 1.17 -5.92
CA HIS A 90 -5.30 2.03 -6.81
C HIS A 90 -4.28 2.89 -6.04
N GLN A 91 -3.27 3.34 -6.80
CA GLN A 91 -2.28 4.27 -6.32
C GLN A 91 -2.85 5.69 -6.18
N MET A 92 -2.56 6.33 -5.06
CA MET A 92 -2.94 7.71 -4.73
C MET A 92 -1.72 8.61 -4.52
N ILE A 93 -0.67 8.12 -3.85
CA ILE A 93 0.55 8.88 -3.57
C ILE A 93 1.56 8.54 -4.69
N MET A 94 1.98 9.57 -5.43
CA MET A 94 2.71 9.42 -6.70
C MET A 94 4.22 9.64 -6.52
N GLY A 95 4.87 8.71 -5.83
CA GLY A 95 6.33 8.66 -5.71
C GLY A 95 6.96 9.94 -5.16
N LEU A 96 6.43 10.42 -4.04
CA LEU A 96 6.89 11.64 -3.38
C LEU A 96 8.35 11.48 -2.99
N LYS A 97 9.14 12.53 -3.19
CA LYS A 97 10.58 12.54 -2.99
C LYS A 97 10.92 13.15 -1.63
N PRO A 98 11.92 12.62 -0.91
CA PRO A 98 12.39 13.25 0.32
C PRO A 98 13.05 14.59 -0.01
N ASN A 99 12.80 15.60 0.82
CA ASN A 99 13.49 16.88 0.81
C ASN A 99 14.57 16.92 1.91
N SER A 100 15.31 18.04 2.01
CA SER A 100 16.38 18.22 2.99
C SER A 100 15.91 18.24 4.46
N GLU A 101 14.61 18.46 4.69
CA GLU A 101 13.99 18.45 6.02
C GLU A 101 13.49 17.05 6.43
N GLY A 102 13.67 16.03 5.58
CA GLY A 102 13.14 14.69 5.82
C GLY A 102 11.64 14.54 5.55
N LYS A 103 11.00 15.53 4.93
CA LYS A 103 9.61 15.48 4.47
C LYS A 103 9.54 14.97 3.04
N TYR A 104 8.37 14.50 2.61
CA TYR A 104 8.16 13.94 1.28
C TYR A 104 7.25 14.82 0.45
N GLU A 105 7.72 15.23 -0.74
CA GLU A 105 7.03 16.18 -1.61
C GLU A 105 6.70 15.60 -2.98
N GLY A 106 5.55 15.97 -3.53
CA GLY A 106 5.10 15.49 -4.82
C GLY A 106 3.59 15.61 -4.98
N LYS A 107 2.98 14.68 -5.69
CA LYS A 107 1.56 14.72 -6.01
C LYS A 107 0.76 13.59 -5.36
N ILE A 108 -0.44 13.93 -4.89
CA ILE A 108 -1.50 12.96 -4.57
C ILE A 108 -2.63 13.08 -5.59
N TYR A 109 -3.15 11.94 -6.02
CA TYR A 109 -4.40 11.83 -6.77
C TYR A 109 -5.59 11.55 -5.83
N ASN A 110 -6.68 12.28 -5.99
CA ASN A 110 -7.94 12.04 -5.29
C ASN A 110 -9.00 11.52 -6.27
N ALA A 111 -9.36 10.24 -6.16
CA ALA A 111 -10.38 9.60 -7.00
C ALA A 111 -11.80 10.16 -6.82
N GLU A 112 -12.11 10.78 -5.67
CA GLU A 112 -13.43 11.35 -5.43
C GLU A 112 -13.70 12.58 -6.31
N ASN A 113 -12.67 13.28 -6.77
CA ASN A 113 -12.81 14.48 -7.61
C ASN A 113 -11.96 14.46 -8.89
N GLY A 114 -11.16 13.42 -9.12
CA GLY A 114 -10.34 13.27 -10.32
C GLY A 114 -9.15 14.23 -10.39
N LYS A 115 -8.78 14.88 -9.28
CA LYS A 115 -7.74 15.93 -9.26
C LYS A 115 -6.45 15.45 -8.63
N PHE A 116 -5.37 16.10 -9.04
CA PHE A 116 -4.05 15.98 -8.44
C PHE A 116 -3.76 17.21 -7.57
N TYR A 117 -3.12 16.99 -6.43
CA TYR A 117 -2.72 18.03 -5.48
C TYR A 117 -1.23 17.93 -5.22
N ASP A 118 -0.55 19.07 -5.23
CA ASP A 118 0.80 19.16 -4.68
C ASP A 118 0.72 19.06 -3.17
N VAL A 119 1.52 18.17 -2.60
CA VAL A 119 1.52 17.86 -1.18
C VAL A 119 2.92 17.76 -0.60
N THR A 120 2.99 17.98 0.72
CA THR A 120 4.10 17.61 1.58
C THR A 120 3.57 16.66 2.66
N ILE A 121 4.26 15.55 2.88
CA ILE A 121 3.93 14.52 3.89
C ILE A 121 5.07 14.38 4.87
N TRP A 122 4.76 14.30 6.17
CA TRP A 122 5.75 14.04 7.22
C TRP A 122 5.08 13.48 8.48
N SER A 123 5.89 12.95 9.40
CA SER A 123 5.42 12.43 10.70
C SER A 123 6.29 12.98 11.82
N GLU A 124 5.71 13.86 12.65
CA GLU A 124 6.35 14.46 13.84
C GLU A 124 6.13 13.60 15.10
N ALA A 125 5.03 12.86 15.15
CA ALA A 125 4.60 12.05 16.29
C ALA A 125 4.38 10.59 15.89
N GLN A 126 4.56 9.68 16.84
CA GLN A 126 4.22 8.27 16.63
C GLN A 126 2.70 8.15 16.45
N GLY A 127 2.25 7.40 15.46
CA GLY A 127 0.83 7.18 15.21
C GLY A 127 0.15 8.26 14.37
N GLU A 128 0.86 9.32 13.96
CA GLU A 128 0.30 10.42 13.17
C GLU A 128 1.11 10.68 11.89
N LEU A 129 0.39 10.92 10.79
CA LEU A 129 0.96 11.34 9.52
C LEU A 129 0.30 12.65 9.07
N SER A 130 1.09 13.71 8.98
CA SER A 130 0.65 15.00 8.48
C SER A 130 0.68 14.99 6.96
N VAL A 131 -0.43 15.37 6.33
CA VAL A 131 -0.57 15.53 4.89
C VAL A 131 -1.04 16.96 4.62
N ARG A 132 -0.16 17.80 4.09
CA ARG A 132 -0.49 19.18 3.71
C ARG A 132 -0.55 19.27 2.20
N GLY A 133 -1.65 19.79 1.67
CA GLY A 133 -1.83 19.99 0.23
C GLY A 133 -2.36 21.36 -0.09
N CYS A 134 -2.02 21.88 -1.27
CA CYS A 134 -2.54 23.17 -1.75
C CYS A 134 -3.32 22.99 -3.05
N MET A 135 -4.57 23.46 -3.08
CA MET A 135 -5.32 23.60 -4.32
C MET A 135 -4.96 24.97 -4.91
N LEU A 136 -4.42 25.00 -6.14
CA LEU A 136 -4.01 26.22 -6.85
C LEU A 136 -2.92 27.06 -6.14
N GLY A 137 -2.01 26.44 -5.39
CA GLY A 137 -0.83 27.11 -4.82
C GLY A 137 -1.07 28.04 -3.62
N PHE A 138 -2.31 28.48 -3.37
CA PHE A 138 -2.63 29.35 -2.23
C PHE A 138 -3.75 28.83 -1.31
N LEU A 139 -4.64 27.94 -1.77
CA LEU A 139 -5.67 27.32 -0.91
C LEU A 139 -5.11 26.04 -0.29
N CYS A 140 -4.33 26.21 0.77
CA CYS A 140 -3.69 25.10 1.47
C CYS A 140 -4.55 24.58 2.61
N GLY A 141 -4.70 23.26 2.67
CA GLY A 141 -5.28 22.53 3.79
C GLY A 141 -4.30 21.51 4.35
N SER A 142 -4.52 21.10 5.59
CA SER A 142 -3.79 20.01 6.23
C SER A 142 -4.77 18.96 6.72
N GLN A 143 -4.37 17.71 6.66
CA GLN A 143 -5.01 16.60 7.33
C GLN A 143 -4.00 15.90 8.24
N THR A 144 -4.49 15.35 9.34
CA THR A 144 -3.73 14.42 10.18
C THR A 144 -4.35 13.04 10.04
N TRP A 145 -3.57 12.10 9.51
CA TRP A 145 -3.99 10.71 9.37
C TRP A 145 -3.50 9.89 10.55
N GLU A 146 -4.31 8.93 10.97
CA GLU A 146 -4.06 8.09 12.14
C GLU A 146 -3.48 6.75 11.71
N GLN A 147 -2.39 6.31 12.32
CA GLN A 147 -1.80 5.01 12.02
C GLN A 147 -2.73 3.88 12.45
N LYS A 148 -2.91 2.89 11.59
CA LYS A 148 -3.67 1.68 11.87
C LYS A 148 -2.75 0.46 11.81
N THR A 149 -2.60 -0.19 12.95
CA THR A 149 -1.85 -1.44 13.12
C THR A 149 -2.77 -2.67 13.11
N ASP A 150 -4.08 -2.45 13.23
CA ASP A 150 -5.13 -3.45 13.13
C ASP A 150 -5.51 -3.73 11.66
N LEU A 151 -6.12 -4.90 11.42
CA LEU A 151 -6.65 -5.26 10.12
C LEU A 151 -8.15 -4.98 10.05
N ALA A 152 -8.57 -4.05 9.20
CA ALA A 152 -9.98 -3.85 8.91
C ALA A 152 -10.53 -4.96 8.00
N GLN A 153 -11.79 -5.33 8.18
CA GLN A 153 -12.48 -6.26 7.29
C GLN A 153 -12.49 -5.72 5.86
N GLY A 154 -12.08 -6.56 4.90
CA GLY A 154 -11.97 -6.19 3.49
C GLY A 154 -10.73 -5.35 3.13
N GLN A 155 -9.82 -5.12 4.06
CA GLN A 155 -8.55 -4.46 3.77
C GLN A 155 -7.63 -5.38 2.96
N LEU A 156 -7.03 -4.85 1.90
CA LEU A 156 -6.01 -5.52 1.11
C LEU A 156 -4.75 -5.74 1.95
N THR A 157 -4.32 -7.00 2.07
CA THR A 157 -3.15 -7.40 2.88
C THR A 157 -1.97 -7.87 2.04
N GLY A 158 -2.19 -8.17 0.76
CA GLY A 158 -1.17 -8.69 -0.12
C GLY A 158 -0.09 -7.66 -0.49
N PRO A 159 1.05 -8.13 -1.02
CA PRO A 159 2.11 -7.25 -1.51
C PRO A 159 1.61 -6.46 -2.72
N THR A 160 2.14 -5.25 -2.92
CA THR A 160 1.81 -4.43 -4.10
C THR A 160 2.10 -5.21 -5.38
N ASN A 161 1.14 -5.21 -6.31
CA ASN A 161 1.14 -6.01 -7.55
C ASN A 161 1.04 -7.53 -7.37
N GLY A 162 0.86 -8.03 -6.14
CA GLY A 162 0.61 -9.44 -5.86
C GLY A 162 -0.87 -9.78 -5.66
N ALA A 163 -1.10 -11.05 -5.31
CA ALA A 163 -2.43 -11.52 -4.94
C ALA A 163 -2.95 -10.76 -3.72
N ASN A 164 -4.22 -10.33 -3.75
CA ASN A 164 -4.89 -9.57 -2.69
C ASN A 164 -4.16 -8.28 -2.26
N GLY A 165 -3.30 -7.72 -3.11
CA GLY A 165 -2.61 -6.47 -2.87
C GLY A 165 -3.12 -5.32 -3.76
N PRO A 166 -2.76 -4.07 -3.42
CA PRO A 166 -2.99 -2.92 -4.27
C PRO A 166 -2.17 -3.01 -5.56
N ARG A 167 -2.51 -2.17 -6.54
CA ARG A 167 -1.85 -2.09 -7.84
C ARG A 167 -1.13 -0.77 -8.00
N ALA A 168 0.15 -0.85 -8.33
CA ALA A 168 0.92 0.30 -8.77
C ALA A 168 0.49 0.73 -10.17
N ASP A 169 0.43 2.04 -10.38
CA ASP A 169 0.32 2.57 -11.72
C ASP A 169 1.62 2.22 -12.49
N ALA A 170 1.51 1.95 -13.79
CA ALA A 170 2.62 1.41 -14.59
C ALA A 170 3.89 2.27 -14.55
N GLU A 171 3.74 3.59 -14.35
CA GLU A 171 4.85 4.54 -14.21
C GLU A 171 5.67 4.33 -12.92
N TRP A 172 5.06 3.76 -11.88
CA TRP A 172 5.66 3.48 -10.56
C TRP A 172 5.92 2.00 -10.30
N ALA A 173 5.42 1.12 -11.17
CA ALA A 173 5.73 -0.29 -11.11
C ALA A 173 7.24 -0.50 -11.27
N PRO A 174 7.86 -1.46 -10.55
CA PRO A 174 9.22 -1.86 -10.82
C PRO A 174 9.35 -2.19 -12.31
N LYS A 175 10.33 -1.57 -12.99
CA LYS A 175 10.64 -1.99 -14.37
C LYS A 175 10.97 -3.49 -14.31
N PRO A 176 10.42 -4.32 -15.20
CA PRO A 176 10.78 -5.73 -15.26
C PRO A 176 12.30 -5.83 -15.36
N ASN A 177 12.94 -6.43 -14.36
CA ASN A 177 14.32 -6.85 -14.52
C ASN A 177 14.29 -8.02 -15.52
N PRO A 178 14.99 -7.95 -16.66
CA PRO A 178 15.01 -9.05 -17.64
C PRO A 178 15.37 -10.41 -17.02
N ALA A 179 16.08 -10.42 -15.88
CA ALA A 179 16.42 -11.62 -15.13
C ALA A 179 15.23 -12.33 -14.47
N VAL A 180 14.16 -11.63 -14.09
CA VAL A 180 13.00 -12.22 -13.38
C VAL A 180 11.91 -12.68 -14.36
N ALA A 181 11.83 -12.07 -15.54
CA ALA A 181 10.91 -12.48 -16.60
C ALA A 181 11.20 -13.91 -17.11
N ASN A 182 12.46 -14.35 -17.04
CA ASN A 182 12.87 -15.70 -17.44
C ASN A 182 12.56 -16.80 -16.39
N ALA A 183 12.20 -16.43 -15.16
CA ALA A 183 11.84 -17.39 -14.12
C ALA A 183 10.35 -17.80 -14.14
N ALA A 184 9.49 -16.99 -14.78
CA ALA A 184 8.07 -17.27 -14.95
C ALA A 184 7.73 -18.02 -16.27
N GLY A 185 8.75 -18.37 -17.07
CA GLY A 185 8.61 -18.91 -18.42
C GLY A 185 9.23 -20.30 -18.66
N SER A 186 9.52 -21.09 -17.62
CA SER A 186 9.94 -22.48 -17.80
C SER A 186 8.81 -23.44 -17.40
N PRO A 187 8.22 -24.21 -18.33
CA PRO A 187 7.38 -25.34 -17.96
C PRO A 187 8.26 -26.42 -17.36
N ALA A 188 7.96 -26.82 -16.12
CA ALA A 188 8.61 -27.94 -15.47
C ALA A 188 8.34 -29.23 -16.27
N THR A 189 9.37 -29.72 -16.96
CA THR A 189 9.42 -31.05 -17.56
C THR A 189 9.62 -32.07 -16.44
N THR A 190 8.58 -32.82 -16.07
CA THR A 190 8.72 -34.04 -15.26
C THR A 190 8.30 -35.25 -16.07
N GLY A 191 9.33 -35.93 -16.61
CA GLY A 191 9.53 -37.37 -16.60
C GLY A 191 8.35 -38.30 -16.90
N THR A 192 8.32 -38.76 -18.14
CA THR A 192 7.54 -39.91 -18.62
C THR A 192 8.10 -41.22 -18.05
N THR A 193 7.31 -41.98 -17.26
CA THR A 193 7.51 -43.43 -17.08
C THR A 193 6.43 -44.19 -17.84
N LYS A 194 6.91 -44.96 -18.82
CA LYS A 194 6.21 -45.92 -19.69
C LYS A 194 5.62 -47.10 -18.91
N PRO A 195 4.48 -47.66 -19.36
CA PRO A 195 4.33 -49.11 -19.38
C PRO A 195 4.10 -49.63 -20.81
N ALA A 196 4.78 -50.73 -21.12
CA ALA A 196 4.54 -51.55 -22.31
C ALA A 196 3.45 -52.60 -22.02
N GLY A 197 2.73 -53.01 -23.06
CA GLY A 197 2.11 -54.35 -23.12
C GLY A 197 0.60 -54.35 -23.21
N ALA A 198 0.09 -54.60 -24.42
CA ALA A 198 -1.32 -54.77 -24.74
C ALA A 198 -1.87 -56.14 -24.28
N ALA A 199 -3.13 -56.17 -23.86
CA ALA A 199 -4.01 -57.33 -24.03
C ALA A 199 -5.45 -56.83 -24.25
N LYS A 200 -6.07 -57.33 -25.32
CA LYS A 200 -7.44 -57.05 -25.77
C LYS A 200 -8.44 -57.87 -24.96
N THR A 201 -9.58 -57.28 -24.59
CA THR A 201 -10.87 -58.01 -24.49
C THR A 201 -12.06 -57.06 -24.55
N SER A 202 -12.82 -57.21 -25.63
CA SER A 202 -14.29 -57.11 -25.81
C SER A 202 -15.15 -56.20 -24.90
N ALA A 203 -15.86 -55.28 -25.57
CA ALA A 203 -17.04 -54.56 -25.07
C ALA A 203 -18.25 -55.50 -24.86
N PRO A 204 -19.22 -55.06 -24.04
CA PRO A 204 -20.60 -55.08 -24.52
C PRO A 204 -21.40 -53.79 -24.25
N LYS A 205 -22.04 -53.33 -25.34
CA LYS A 205 -23.43 -52.88 -25.51
C LYS A 205 -24.08 -51.94 -24.46
N ALA A 206 -24.40 -50.74 -24.94
CA ALA A 206 -25.26 -49.75 -24.29
C ALA A 206 -26.76 -50.12 -24.31
N ALA A 207 -27.51 -49.66 -23.29
CA ALA A 207 -28.87 -49.08 -23.27
C ALA A 207 -29.58 -49.34 -21.93
N PRO A 208 -30.65 -48.61 -21.54
CA PRO A 208 -30.97 -47.21 -21.78
C PRO A 208 -31.34 -46.43 -20.47
N SER A 209 -31.50 -45.13 -20.66
CA SER A 209 -31.98 -44.09 -19.74
C SER A 209 -33.23 -44.47 -18.94
N ARG A 210 -33.29 -44.06 -17.66
CA ARG A 210 -34.54 -43.91 -16.91
C ARG A 210 -34.68 -42.49 -16.36
N THR A 211 -35.87 -41.95 -16.57
CA THR A 211 -36.35 -40.62 -16.25
C THR A 211 -36.85 -40.56 -14.80
N ALA A 212 -36.50 -39.44 -14.14
CA ALA A 212 -37.15 -38.66 -13.07
C ALA A 212 -37.95 -39.30 -11.90
N ALA A 213 -37.71 -38.76 -10.70
CA ALA A 213 -38.78 -38.44 -9.75
C ALA A 213 -38.40 -37.17 -8.92
N PRO A 214 -39.36 -36.30 -8.55
CA PRO A 214 -39.14 -34.99 -7.95
C PRO A 214 -39.00 -35.03 -6.41
N ALA A 215 -38.41 -33.95 -5.86
CA ALA A 215 -38.30 -33.68 -4.43
C ALA A 215 -39.68 -33.30 -3.80
N PRO A 216 -39.92 -33.65 -2.53
CA PRO A 216 -41.16 -33.29 -1.84
C PRO A 216 -41.21 -31.80 -1.47
N GLN A 217 -42.40 -31.22 -1.66
CA GLN A 217 -42.78 -29.85 -1.29
C GLN A 217 -42.92 -29.71 0.23
N ALA A 218 -42.61 -28.51 0.74
CA ALA A 218 -42.88 -28.09 2.10
C ALA A 218 -44.28 -27.46 2.18
N ASP A 219 -45.04 -27.84 3.20
CA ASP A 219 -46.29 -27.17 3.59
C ASP A 219 -45.99 -25.83 4.28
N PRO A 220 -46.82 -24.79 4.05
CA PRO A 220 -46.83 -23.57 4.86
C PRO A 220 -47.97 -23.63 5.88
N ASP A 221 -47.61 -23.58 7.16
CA ASP A 221 -48.47 -23.09 8.24
C ASP A 221 -47.70 -21.98 8.97
N GLU A 222 -48.39 -20.85 9.16
CA GLU A 222 -48.02 -19.56 9.81
C GLU A 222 -47.48 -18.41 8.94
#